data_AF-A0A0W8FRB7-F1
#
_entry.id   AF-A0A0W8FRB7-F1
#
_cell.length_a   1.000
_cell.length_b   1.000
_cell.length_c   1.000
_cell.angle_alpha   90.00
_cell.angle_beta   90.00
_cell.angle_gamma   90.00
#
_symmetry.space_group_name_H-M   'P 1'
#
loop_
_entity.id
_entity.type
_entity.pdbx_description
1 polymer ?
#
loop_
_entity_poly.entity_id
_entity_poly.type
_entity_poly.pdbx_seq_one_letter_code
_entity_poly.pdbx_strand_id
1 'polypeptide(L)' 'MKNSLSQWAEAIALRISDEWTGKSSFPEDSALLKEVLTKALRAVPTECKRLIGTGIIEESYFKALD' A
#
# COMPACT_ATOMS: atom_id res chain seq x y z
N MET A 1 -20.22 3.18 5.32
CA MET A 1 -18.78 3.17 5.61
C MET A 1 -18.16 4.47 5.13
N LYS A 2 -17.82 5.39 6.05
CA LYS A 2 -16.96 6.54 5.72
C LYS A 2 -15.53 6.00 5.61
N ASN A 3 -15.20 5.37 4.48
CA ASN A 3 -13.83 4.93 4.17
C ASN A 3 -13.00 6.21 3.98
N SER A 4 -12.43 6.71 5.07
CA SER A 4 -11.62 7.91 5.06
C SER A 4 -10.43 7.68 4.15
N LEU A 5 -10.11 8.70 3.36
CA LEU A 5 -8.90 8.87 2.55
C LEU A 5 -7.57 8.45 3.21
N SER A 6 -7.55 8.05 4.49
CA SER A 6 -6.38 7.55 5.20
C SER A 6 -6.06 6.07 4.97
N GLN A 7 -7.03 5.25 4.56
CA GLN A 7 -6.88 3.79 4.51
C GLN A 7 -6.27 3.27 3.19
N TRP A 8 -6.48 3.94 2.05
CA TRP A 8 -5.96 3.48 0.75
C TRP A 8 -4.42 3.43 0.72
N ALA A 9 -3.76 4.46 1.24
CA ALA A 9 -2.31 4.56 1.27
C ALA A 9 -1.69 3.42 2.10
N GLU A 10 -2.33 3.09 3.23
CA GLU A 10 -1.86 1.99 4.07
C GLU A 10 -2.13 0.63 3.42
N ALA A 11 -3.26 0.45 2.75
CA ALA A 11 -3.57 -0.81 2.04
C ALA A 11 -2.56 -1.08 0.90
N ILE A 12 -2.23 -0.05 0.11
CA ILE A 12 -1.22 -0.17 -0.95
C ILE A 12 0.15 -0.46 -0.35
N ALA A 13 0.56 0.32 0.65
CA ALA A 13 1.84 0.13 1.30
C ALA A 13 1.96 -1.27 1.93
N LEU A 14 0.89 -1.75 2.57
CA LEU A 14 0.80 -3.09 3.12
C LEU A 14 1.01 -4.13 2.02
N ARG A 15 0.23 -4.07 0.94
CA ARG A 15 0.31 -5.04 -0.16
C ARG A 15 1.71 -5.11 -0.77
N ILE A 16 2.30 -3.95 -1.10
CA ILE A 16 3.66 -3.88 -1.66
C ILE A 16 4.69 -4.44 -0.67
N SER A 17 4.57 -4.10 0.62
CA SER A 17 5.49 -4.61 1.65
C SER A 17 5.33 -6.11 1.89
N ASP A 18 4.13 -6.64 1.67
CA ASP A 18 3.75 -8.04 1.89
C ASP A 18 4.23 -8.93 0.74
N GLU A 19 4.07 -8.46 -0.50
CA GLU A 19 4.51 -9.14 -1.72
C GLU A 19 6.02 -9.00 -1.98
N TRP A 20 6.72 -8.13 -1.26
CA TRP A 20 8.16 -7.98 -1.40
C TRP A 20 8.88 -9.28 -1.05
N THR A 21 9.60 -9.84 -2.03
CA THR A 21 10.26 -11.15 -1.93
C THR A 21 11.28 -11.25 -0.80
N GLY A 22 11.80 -10.12 -0.32
CA GLY A 22 12.75 -10.06 0.80
C GLY A 22 12.10 -10.18 2.18
N LYS A 23 10.78 -10.06 2.31
CA LYS A 23 10.06 -10.01 3.60
C LYS A 23 10.38 -11.18 4.52
N SER A 24 10.46 -12.40 3.98
CA SER A 24 10.74 -13.61 4.76
C SER A 24 12.14 -13.61 5.40
N SER A 25 13.10 -12.96 4.73
CA SER A 25 14.49 -12.87 5.19
C SER A 25 14.74 -11.59 6.01
N PHE A 26 13.97 -10.53 5.75
CA PHE A 26 14.12 -9.20 6.34
C PHE A 26 12.76 -8.63 6.76
N PRO A 27 12.13 -9.16 7.82
CA PRO A 27 10.81 -8.71 8.25
C PRO A 27 10.79 -7.25 8.74
N GLU A 28 11.88 -6.77 9.34
CA GLU A 28 12.01 -5.38 9.78
C GLU A 28 12.08 -4.39 8.61
N ASP A 29 12.78 -4.75 7.53
CA ASP A 29 12.85 -3.95 6.31
C ASP A 29 11.48 -3.88 5.63
N SER A 30 10.72 -4.98 5.64
CA SER A 30 9.33 -4.99 5.15
C SER A 30 8.44 -4.04 5.97
N ALA A 31 8.60 -4.01 7.30
CA ALA A 31 7.88 -3.07 8.15
C ALA A 31 8.27 -1.60 7.88
N LEU A 32 9.57 -1.32 7.72
CA LEU A 32 10.06 0.00 7.34
C LEU A 32 9.53 0.43 5.97
N LEU A 33 9.53 -0.48 4.98
CA LEU A 33 8.99 -0.25 3.65
C LEU A 33 7.51 0.14 3.71
N LYS A 34 6.69 -0.59 4.48
CA LYS A 34 5.28 -0.23 4.71
C LYS A 34 5.16 1.19 5.25
N GLU A 35 5.94 1.55 6.26
CA GLU A 35 5.88 2.86 6.89
C GLU A 35 6.24 4.00 5.93
N VAL A 36 7.37 3.85 5.22
CA VAL A 36 7.87 4.85 4.25
C VAL A 36 6.87 5.05 3.11
N LEU A 37 6.36 3.95 2.52
CA LEU A 37 5.38 4.03 1.44
C LEU A 37 4.07 4.67 1.91
N THR A 38 3.60 4.34 3.12
CA THR A 38 2.39 4.97 3.68
C THR A 38 2.55 6.49 3.77
N LYS A 39 3.70 6.96 4.24
CA LYS A 39 4.02 8.41 4.33
C LYS A 39 4.09 9.05 2.94
N ALA A 40 4.80 8.42 2.00
CA ALA A 40 4.97 8.94 0.64
C ALA A 40 3.62 9.05 -0.10
N LEU A 41 2.80 8.01 -0.05
CA LEU A 41 1.47 7.98 -0.68
C LEU A 41 0.52 9.03 -0.08
N ARG A 42 0.62 9.28 1.22
CA ARG A 42 -0.16 10.35 1.89
C ARG A 42 0.29 11.76 1.52
N ALA A 43 1.52 11.94 1.05
CA ALA A 43 2.04 13.27 0.70
C ALA A 43 1.39 13.85 -0.56
N VAL A 44 0.98 13.02 -1.53
CA VAL A 44 0.40 13.48 -2.80
C VAL A 44 -0.85 12.65 -3.17
N PRO A 45 -1.92 12.71 -2.35
CA PRO A 45 -3.04 11.78 -2.46
C PRO A 45 -3.81 11.90 -3.78
N THR A 46 -3.93 13.11 -4.34
CA THR A 46 -4.63 13.34 -5.62
C THR A 46 -3.95 12.59 -6.76
N GLU A 47 -2.62 12.73 -6.88
CA GLU A 47 -1.88 12.07 -7.96
C GLU A 47 -1.80 10.56 -7.76
N CYS A 48 -1.49 10.11 -6.55
CA CYS A 48 -1.36 8.67 -6.26
C CYS A 48 -2.68 7.92 -6.45
N LYS A 49 -3.83 8.56 -6.17
CA LYS A 49 -5.14 7.94 -6.41
C LYS A 49 -5.47 7.71 -7.89
N ARG A 50 -4.83 8.43 -8.82
CA ARG A 50 -5.01 8.19 -10.26
C ARG A 50 -4.47 6.82 -10.69
N LEU A 51 -3.62 6.21 -9.87
CA LEU A 51 -3.09 4.87 -10.10
C LEU A 51 -4.08 3.78 -9.67
N ILE A 52 -5.08 4.09 -8.84
CA ILE A 52 -6.11 3.13 -8.42
C ILE A 52 -6.99 2.76 -9.62
N GLY A 53 -7.22 1.46 -9.79
CA GLY A 53 -7.96 0.92 -10.93
C GLY A 53 -7.12 0.72 -12.19
N THR A 54 -5.80 0.96 -12.11
CA THR A 54 -4.84 0.64 -13.17
C THR A 54 -4.14 -0.69 -12.88
N GLY A 55 -3.37 -1.22 -13.84
CA GLY A 55 -2.50 -2.39 -13.60
C GLY A 55 -1.32 -2.15 -12.65
N ILE A 56 -1.21 -0.93 -12.06
CA ILE A 56 -0.22 -0.61 -11.03
C ILE A 56 -0.84 -0.78 -9.64
N ILE A 57 -2.04 -0.24 -9.44
CA ILE A 57 -2.81 -0.39 -8.19
C ILE A 57 -4.17 -0.92 -8.56
N GLU A 58 -4.24 -2.24 -8.65
CA GLU A 58 -5.47 -2.94 -8.95
C GLU A 58 -6.44 -2.86 -7.78
N GLU A 59 -7.75 -2.90 -8.06
CA GLU A 59 -8.79 -2.94 -7.02
C GLU A 59 -8.64 -4.14 -6.06
N SER A 60 -7.95 -5.19 -6.51
CA SER A 60 -7.60 -6.36 -5.71
C SER A 60 -6.72 -6.04 -4.50
N TYR A 61 -5.94 -4.95 -4.53
CA TYR A 61 -5.08 -4.52 -3.43
C TYR A 61 -5.85 -4.16 -2.15
N PHE A 62 -7.15 -3.88 -2.27
CA PHE A 62 -8.01 -3.54 -1.15
C PHE A 62 -8.84 -4.72 -0.63
N LYS A 63 -8.66 -5.91 -1.20
CA LYS A 63 -9.30 -7.14 -0.72
C LYS A 63 -8.44 -7.77 0.38
N ALA A 64 -9.10 -8.48 1.30
CA ALA A 64 -8.38 -9.31 2.27
C ALA A 64 -7.56 -10.38 1.53
N LEU A 65 -6.40 -10.73 2.08
CA LEU A 65 -5.65 -11.89 1.63
C LEU A 65 -6.26 -13.09 2.35
N ASP A 66 -6.77 -14.04 1.56
CA ASP A 66 -7.28 -15.32 2.05
C ASP A 66 -6.16 -16.17 2.67
#